data_AF-A0A2N3AK61-F1
#
_entry.id   AF-A0A2N3AK61-F1
#
_cell.length_a   1.000
_cell.length_b   1.000
_cell.length_c   1.000
_cell.angle_alpha   90.00
_cell.angle_beta   90.00
_cell.angle_gamma   90.00
#
_symmetry.space_group_name_H-M   'P 1'
#
loop_
_entity.id
_entity.type
_entity.pdbx_description
1 polymer ?
#
loop_
_entity_poly.entity_id
_entity_poly.type
_entity_poly.pdbx_seq_one_letter_code
_entity_poly.pdbx_strand_id
1 'polypeptide(L)' 'MGGEAHDWDITIQAIPEEISQTFKKFKVILMDRKFGTVIVVIMNYVNYKVSTFGGNNKE' A
#
# COMPACT_ATOMS: atom_id res chain seq x y z
N MET A 1 3.87 -14.41 -17.32
CA MET A 1 5.10 -15.21 -17.23
C MET A 1 4.97 -16.12 -16.02
N GLY A 2 5.32 -17.41 -16.13
CA GLY A 2 4.98 -18.46 -15.16
C GLY A 2 5.96 -18.65 -13.99
N GLY A 3 6.58 -17.58 -13.50
CA GLY A 3 7.39 -17.62 -12.28
C GLY A 3 6.53 -17.38 -11.03
N GLU A 4 7.04 -17.79 -9.87
CA GLU A 4 6.40 -17.51 -8.58
C GLU A 4 6.52 -16.01 -8.25
N ALA A 5 5.41 -15.39 -7.83
CA ALA A 5 5.39 -13.99 -7.43
C ALA A 5 5.81 -13.85 -5.96
N HIS A 6 6.85 -13.07 -5.71
CA HIS A 6 7.40 -12.87 -4.36
C HIS A 6 7.03 -11.51 -3.73
N ASP A 7 6.58 -10.55 -4.54
CA ASP A 7 6.16 -9.21 -4.09
C ASP A 7 4.90 -8.79 -4.84
N TRP A 8 4.03 -8.07 -4.14
CA TRP A 8 2.71 -7.66 -4.63
C TRP A 8 2.54 -6.15 -4.48
N ASP A 9 2.52 -5.45 -5.61
CA ASP A 9 2.16 -4.03 -5.68
C ASP A 9 0.66 -3.88 -5.94
N ILE A 10 -0.01 -3.11 -5.08
CA ILE A 10 -1.45 -2.81 -5.15
C ILE A 10 -1.61 -1.30 -5.23
N THR A 11 -2.28 -0.81 -6.27
CA THR A 11 -2.68 0.60 -6.36
C THR A 11 -4.17 0.72 -6.06
N ILE A 12 -4.52 1.62 -5.15
CA ILE A 12 -5.91 1.82 -4.71
C ILE A 12 -6.26 3.31 -4.66
N GLN A 13 -7.49 3.65 -5.02
CA GLN A 13 -8.04 4.98 -4.82
C GLN A 13 -8.60 5.09 -3.40
N ALA A 14 -7.71 5.30 -2.44
CA ALA A 14 -8.02 5.53 -1.04
C ALA A 14 -6.93 6.41 -0.43
N ILE A 15 -7.25 7.16 0.61
CA ILE A 15 -6.24 7.92 1.36
C ILE A 15 -5.49 7.00 2.34
N PRO A 16 -4.27 7.38 2.77
CA PRO A 16 -3.46 6.54 3.67
C PRO A 16 -4.17 6.14 4.97
N GLU A 17 -5.02 7.01 5.50
CA GLU A 17 -5.80 6.79 6.72
C GLU A 17 -6.83 5.68 6.54
N GLU A 18 -7.54 5.65 5.42
CA GLU A 18 -8.52 4.61 5.09
C GLU A 18 -7.85 3.24 4.92
N ILE A 19 -6.70 3.22 4.26
CA ILE A 19 -5.89 2.02 4.09
C ILE A 19 -5.40 1.53 5.45
N SER A 20 -4.81 2.41 6.26
CA SER A 20 -4.31 2.08 7.60
C SER A 20 -5.41 1.54 8.50
N GLN A 21 -6.60 2.15 8.46
CA GLN A 21 -7.76 1.71 9.22
C GLN A 21 -8.28 0.34 8.76
N THR A 22 -8.29 0.09 7.45
CA THR A 22 -8.72 -1.18 6.86
C THR A 22 -7.78 -2.31 7.29
N PHE A 23 -6.47 -2.05 7.28
CA PHE A 23 -5.44 -3.04 7.63
C PHE A 23 -5.00 -3.00 9.09
N LYS A 24 -5.76 -2.36 10.00
CA LYS A 24 -5.39 -2.16 11.42
C LYS A 24 -5.09 -3.43 12.22
N LYS A 25 -5.52 -4.60 11.75
CA LYS A 25 -5.27 -5.91 12.39
C LYS A 25 -3.96 -6.55 11.93
N PHE A 26 -3.30 -5.98 10.92
CA PHE A 26 -2.04 -6.45 10.38
C PHE A 26 -0.91 -5.52 10.79
N LYS A 27 0.32 -5.98 10.64
CA LYS A 27 1.48 -5.11 10.80
C LYS A 27 1.56 -4.19 9.59
N VAL A 28 1.44 -2.90 9.86
CA VAL A 28 1.46 -1.83 8.86
C VAL A 28 2.73 -1.00 9.03
N ILE A 29 3.43 -0.75 7.93
CA ILE A 29 4.60 0.14 7.88
C ILE A 29 4.27 1.28 6.91
N LEU A 30 4.12 2.49 7.45
CA LEU A 30 3.95 3.72 6.68
C LEU A 30 5.32 4.17 6.17
N MET A 31 5.45 4.28 4.85
CA MET A 31 6.61 4.85 4.19
C MET A 31 6.17 6.15 3.53
N ASP A 32 6.56 7.27 4.14
CA ASP A 32 6.43 8.57 3.50
C ASP A 32 7.48 8.67 2.38
N ARG A 33 7.02 8.67 1.12
CA ARG A 33 7.88 8.92 -0.03
C ARG A 33 7.48 10.24 -0.64
N LYS A 34 8.49 10.97 -1.12
CA LYS A 34 8.42 12.22 -1.91
C LYS A 34 7.41 12.25 -3.08
N PHE A 35 6.81 11.10 -3.44
CA PHE A 35 5.94 10.90 -4.59
C PHE A 35 4.57 10.26 -4.24
N GLY A 36 4.24 10.13 -2.96
CA GLY A 36 2.99 9.53 -2.47
C GLY A 36 3.23 8.53 -1.34
N THR A 37 2.26 8.42 -0.44
CA THR A 37 2.33 7.52 0.71
C THR A 37 2.25 6.07 0.26
N VAL A 38 3.24 5.27 0.67
CA VAL A 38 3.26 3.83 0.43
C VAL A 38 3.08 3.11 1.77
N ILE A 39 2.14 2.19 1.81
CA ILE A 39 1.83 1.40 3.01
C ILE A 39 2.23 -0.04 2.73
N VAL A 40 3.13 -0.60 3.54
CA VAL A 40 3.45 -2.02 3.51
C VAL A 40 2.60 -2.74 4.53
N VAL A 41 1.82 -3.72 4.07
CA VAL A 41 1.02 -4.60 4.92
C VAL A 41 1.68 -5.98 4.96
N ILE A 42 1.95 -6.49 6.16
CA ILE A 42 2.56 -7.81 6.34
C ILE A 42 1.45 -8.81 6.73
N MET A 43 1.18 -9.76 5.84
CA MET A 43 0.19 -10.83 6.03
C MET A 43 0.84 -12.18 5.74
N ASN A 44 0.80 -13.12 6.69
CA ASN A 44 1.38 -14.46 6.53
C ASN A 44 2.85 -14.46 6.05
N TYR A 45 3.67 -13.55 6.57
CA TYR A 45 5.07 -13.34 6.16
C TYR A 45 5.26 -12.86 4.71
N VAL A 46 4.19 -12.46 4.03
CA VAL A 46 4.22 -11.83 2.70
C VAL A 46 4.04 -10.32 2.86
N ASN A 47 4.86 -9.56 2.12
CA ASN A 47 4.76 -8.11 2.07
C ASN A 47 3.87 -7.69 0.90
N TYR A 48 2.92 -6.81 1.19
CA TYR A 48 2.08 -6.18 0.18
C TYR A 48 2.34 -4.68 0.19
N LYS A 49 2.72 -4.14 -0.96
CA LYS A 49 2.95 -2.72 -1.12
C LYS A 49 1.70 -2.05 -1.66
N VAL A 50 0.99 -1.34 -0.78
CA VAL A 50 -0.23 -0.62 -1.10
C VAL A 50 0.09 0.85 -1.31
N SER A 51 -0.10 1.34 -2.53
CA SER A 51 0.08 2.75 -2.88
C SER A 51 -1.26 3.40 -3.19
N THR A 52 -1.42 4.65 -2.71
CA THR A 52 -2.57 5.48 -3.05
C THR A 52 -2.46 5.93 -4.51
N PHE A 53 -3.57 5.97 -5.24
CA PHE A 53 -3.61 6.68 -6.52
C PHE A 53 -3.29 8.15 -6.25
N GLY A 54 -2.16 8.63 -6.77
CA GLY A 54 -1.77 10.03 -6.73
C GLY A 54 -2.68 10.86 -7.62
N GLY A 55 -3.97 10.93 -7.26
CA GLY A 55 -4.84 11.98 -7.74
C GLY A 55 -4.27 13.27 -7.19
N ASN A 56 -3.49 13.97 -8.00
CA ASN A 56 -3.47 15.42 -7.93
C ASN A 56 -4.92 15.87 -8.11
N ASN A 57 -5.70 15.93 -7.03
CA ASN A 57 -6.83 16.84 -6.96
C ASN A 57 -6.21 18.24 -6.87
N LYS A 58 -5.69 18.71 -8.01
CA LYS A 58 -5.63 20.12 -8.31
C LYS A 58 -7.04 20.49 -8.73
N GLU A 59 -7.82 20.97 -7.77
CA GLU A 59 -8.76 22.07 -8.07
C GLU A 59 -7.97 23.25 -8.64
#